data_AF-A0A2G9Z031-F1
#
_entry.id   AF-A0A2G9Z031-F1
#
_cell.length_a   1.000
_cell.length_b   1.000
_cell.length_c   1.000
_cell.angle_alpha   90.00
_cell.angle_beta   90.00
_cell.angle_gamma   90.00
#
_symmetry.space_group_name_H-M   'P 1'
#
loop_
_entity.id
_entity.type
_entity.pdbx_description
1 polymer ?
#
loop_
_entity_poly.entity_id
_entity_poly.type
_entity_poly.pdbx_seq_one_letter_code
_entity_poly.pdbx_strand_id
1 'polypeptide(L)'
;MILFTPRGKKFNQKIAYKLSKLNQIIMICGRYEGVDERVAKYIADLELSIGDYDLMGGELPTMIVIETVARLIPGVLGKPELLKERTTKEKGFIEYPQYTRPELFDIRKYIKNWRACPPKFRKAKIWRVPKVLISGHHKKIEEWRRKHQKIIEK
;
A
#
# COMPACT_ATOMS: atom_id res chain seq x y z
N MET A 1 21.17 9.64 6.05
CA MET A 1 20.98 8.77 7.21
C MET A 1 19.59 9.01 7.78
N ILE A 2 18.82 7.95 7.98
CA ILE A 2 17.42 8.02 8.44
C ILE A 2 17.36 7.46 9.86
N LEU A 3 16.81 8.22 10.80
CA LEU A 3 16.47 7.75 12.13
C LEU A 3 14.98 7.41 12.19
N PHE A 4 14.65 6.20 12.61
CA PHE A 4 13.26 5.82 12.84
C PHE A 4 12.82 6.20 14.24
N THR A 5 11.77 7.01 14.33
CA THR A 5 11.20 7.51 15.58
C THR A 5 9.75 7.94 15.37
N PRO A 6 8.83 7.69 16.34
CA PRO A 6 7.44 8.15 16.25
C PRO A 6 7.30 9.68 16.12
N ARG A 7 8.29 10.46 16.59
CA ARG A 7 8.33 11.94 16.47
C ARG A 7 8.66 12.41 15.04
N GLY A 8 9.15 11.52 14.20
CA GLY A 8 9.59 11.83 12.85
C GLY A 8 8.47 12.16 11.87
N LYS A 9 8.86 12.58 10.67
CA LYS A 9 7.90 12.83 9.60
C LYS A 9 7.22 11.54 9.17
N LYS A 10 5.89 11.57 8.98
CA LYS A 10 5.14 10.42 8.48
C LYS A 10 5.62 10.01 7.09
N PHE A 11 6.01 8.74 6.97
CA PHE A 11 6.40 8.14 5.71
C PHE A 11 5.21 8.07 4.75
N ASN A 12 5.43 8.49 3.51
CA ASN A 12 4.43 8.44 2.44
C ASN A 12 5.09 8.16 1.09
N GLN A 13 4.27 7.94 0.07
CA GLN A 13 4.75 7.57 -1.26
C GLN A 13 5.66 8.64 -1.87
N LYS A 14 5.40 9.93 -1.60
CA LYS A 14 6.24 11.04 -2.06
C LYS A 14 7.66 10.95 -1.48
N ILE A 15 7.80 10.56 -0.21
CA ILE A 15 9.11 10.31 0.42
C ILE A 15 9.78 9.09 -0.20
N ALA A 16 9.06 7.98 -0.42
CA ALA A 16 9.62 6.79 -1.07
C ALA A 16 10.24 7.11 -2.44
N TYR A 17 9.57 7.92 -3.27
CA TYR A 17 10.10 8.40 -4.55
C TYR A 17 11.34 9.30 -4.45
N LYS A 18 11.53 10.00 -3.33
CA LYS A 18 12.75 10.77 -3.09
C LYS A 18 13.90 9.83 -2.70
N LEU A 19 13.62 8.90 -1.79
CA LEU A 19 14.58 7.90 -1.32
C LEU A 19 15.05 6.97 -2.45
N SER A 20 14.16 6.58 -3.38
CA SER A 20 14.50 5.69 -4.50
C SER A 20 15.50 6.28 -5.51
N LYS A 21 15.81 7.57 -5.41
CA LYS A 21 16.80 8.26 -6.25
C LYS A 21 18.18 8.34 -5.60
N LEU A 22 18.30 7.94 -4.34
CA LEU A 22 19.56 7.97 -3.61
C LEU A 22 20.35 6.69 -3.93
N ASN A 23 21.68 6.85 -4.07
CA ASN A 23 22.57 5.71 -4.30
C ASN A 23 22.79 4.88 -3.03
N GLN A 24 22.65 5.50 -1.86
CA GLN A 24 22.87 4.86 -0.56
C GLN A 24 21.93 5.45 0.48
N ILE A 25 21.39 4.58 1.33
CA ILE A 25 20.58 4.94 2.48
C ILE A 25 21.11 4.17 3.69
N ILE A 26 21.42 4.88 4.76
CA ILE A 26 21.75 4.29 6.06
C ILE A 26 20.55 4.50 6.97
N MET A 27 20.11 3.42 7.62
CA MET A 27 18.90 3.38 8.45
C MET A 27 19.28 3.03 9.88
N ILE A 28 18.93 3.90 10.83
CA ILE A 28 19.17 3.72 12.26
C ILE A 28 17.89 3.17 12.90
N CYS A 29 17.97 1.93 13.37
CA CYS A 29 16.90 1.30 14.13
C CYS A 29 17.10 1.59 15.63
N GLY A 30 16.31 2.52 16.17
CA GLY A 30 16.22 2.70 17.62
C GLY A 30 15.61 1.46 18.29
N ARG A 31 16.02 1.19 19.53
CA ARG A 31 15.44 0.18 20.42
C ARG A 31 15.33 0.75 21.84
N TYR A 32 14.63 0.04 22.72
CA TYR A 32 14.36 0.50 24.09
C TYR A 32 13.63 1.85 24.05
N GLU A 33 14.05 2.83 24.84
CA GLU A 33 13.49 4.18 24.85
C GLU A 33 13.87 5.03 23.62
N GLY A 34 14.77 4.52 22.76
CA GLY A 34 15.17 5.17 21.52
C GLY A 34 16.67 5.37 21.42
N VAL A 35 17.07 6.51 20.86
CA VAL A 35 18.46 6.88 20.62
C VAL A 35 18.71 8.24 21.25
N ASP A 36 19.92 8.47 21.75
CA ASP A 36 20.33 9.78 22.29
C ASP A 36 19.98 10.92 21.30
N GLU A 37 19.31 11.97 21.79
CA GLU A 37 18.80 13.08 20.96
C GLU A 37 19.92 13.77 20.14
N ARG A 38 21.19 13.70 20.57
CA ARG A 38 22.33 14.22 19.80
C ARG A 38 22.51 13.49 18.48
N VAL A 39 22.12 12.22 18.38
CA VAL A 39 22.11 11.46 17.12
C VAL A 39 21.07 12.04 16.18
N ALA A 40 19.86 12.31 16.66
CA ALA A 40 18.82 12.98 15.86
C ALA A 40 19.28 14.36 15.40
N LYS A 41 19.93 15.13 16.28
CA LYS A 41 20.34 16.52 16.00
C LYS A 41 21.56 16.67 15.09
N TYR A 42 22.56 15.79 15.19
CA TYR A 42 23.87 15.98 14.54
C TYR A 42 24.28 14.87 13.56
N ILE A 43 23.58 13.72 13.56
CA ILE A 43 23.95 12.56 12.75
C ILE A 43 22.86 12.20 11.74
N ALA A 44 21.59 12.21 12.16
CA ALA A 44 20.47 11.89 11.29
C ALA A 44 20.13 13.07 10.36
N ASP A 45 19.94 12.79 9.07
CA ASP A 45 19.47 13.80 8.11
C ASP A 45 17.93 13.88 8.08
N LEU A 46 17.27 12.80 8.51
CA LEU A 46 15.82 12.66 8.45
C LEU A 46 15.33 11.76 9.56
N GLU A 47 14.37 12.25 10.33
CA GLU A 47 13.56 11.45 11.24
C GLU A 47 12.29 10.98 10.54
N LEU A 48 12.03 9.66 10.52
CA LEU A 48 10.84 9.07 9.92
C LEU A 48 10.00 8.27 10.93
N SER A 49 8.70 8.49 10.85
CA SER A 49 7.66 7.68 11.49
C SER A 49 6.87 6.93 10.42
N ILE A 50 6.50 5.67 10.68
CA ILE A 50 5.62 4.88 9.80
C ILE A 50 4.13 4.96 10.19
N GLY A 51 3.80 5.68 11.27
CA GLY A 51 2.42 5.89 11.68
C GLY A 51 2.26 6.36 13.13
N ASP A 52 1.00 6.61 13.50
CA ASP A 52 0.62 7.08 14.85
C ASP A 52 0.44 5.91 15.82
N TYR A 53 1.51 5.13 15.99
CA TYR A 53 1.56 3.98 16.89
C TYR A 53 3.00 3.70 17.29
N ASP A 54 3.17 2.96 18.38
CA ASP A 54 4.47 2.63 18.96
C ASP A 54 4.89 1.18 18.66
N LEU A 55 6.20 0.96 18.50
CA LEU A 55 6.80 -0.34 18.18
C LEU A 55 8.04 -0.56 19.04
N MET A 56 8.40 -1.83 19.26
CA MET A 56 9.57 -2.20 20.07
C MET A 56 10.93 -1.78 19.47
N GLY A 57 10.96 -1.42 18.17
CA GLY A 57 12.18 -1.04 17.49
C GLY A 57 11.98 -0.60 16.04
N GLY A 58 13.04 -0.04 15.47
CA GLY A 58 13.07 0.53 14.12
C GLY A 58 13.20 -0.47 12.97
N GLU A 59 13.26 -1.78 13.24
CA GLU A 59 13.45 -2.82 12.22
C GLU A 59 12.24 -2.96 11.30
N LEU A 60 11.01 -3.00 11.84
CA LEU A 60 9.80 -3.04 11.01
C LEU A 60 9.62 -1.76 10.18
N PRO A 61 9.81 -0.54 10.74
CA PRO A 61 9.88 0.69 9.96
C PRO A 61 10.90 0.63 8.81
N THR A 62 12.09 0.10 9.09
CA THR A 62 13.15 -0.11 8.10
C THR A 62 12.68 -1.02 6.97
N MET A 63 12.12 -2.19 7.30
CA MET A 63 11.61 -3.14 6.31
C MET A 63 10.51 -2.53 5.42
N ILE A 64 9.60 -1.74 6.01
CA ILE A 64 8.54 -1.05 5.27
C ILE A 64 9.13 -0.05 4.27
N VAL A 65 10.10 0.77 4.70
CA VAL A 65 10.75 1.74 3.81
C VAL A 65 11.53 1.02 2.70
N ILE A 66 12.28 -0.04 3.03
CA ILE A 66 13.03 -0.84 2.05
C ILE A 66 12.07 -1.42 1.00
N GLU A 67 10.98 -2.08 1.40
CA GLU A 67 10.03 -2.69 0.47
C GLU A 67 9.41 -1.64 -0.46
N THR A 68 8.96 -0.52 0.12
CA THR A 68 8.30 0.55 -0.63
C THR A 68 9.25 1.21 -1.62
N VAL A 69 10.51 1.46 -1.22
CA VAL A 69 11.54 2.08 -2.06
C VAL A 69 12.03 1.11 -3.13
N ALA A 70 12.28 -0.16 -2.79
CA ALA A 70 12.75 -1.18 -3.73
C ALA A 70 11.76 -1.37 -4.88
N ARG A 71 10.45 -1.33 -4.61
CA ARG A 71 9.41 -1.36 -5.65
C ARG A 71 9.55 -0.28 -6.73
N LEU A 72 10.19 0.85 -6.42
CA LEU A 72 10.38 1.97 -7.34
C LEU A 72 11.68 1.87 -8.15
N ILE A 73 12.56 0.93 -7.82
CA ILE A 73 13.83 0.72 -8.51
C ILE A 73 13.57 -0.02 -9.84
N PRO A 74 14.09 0.49 -10.98
CA PRO A 74 13.97 -0.18 -12.27
C PRO A 74 14.47 -1.63 -12.22
N GLY A 75 13.70 -2.55 -12.78
CA GLY A 75 14.04 -3.98 -12.82
C GLY A 75 13.52 -4.81 -11.64
N VAL A 76 13.12 -4.20 -10.52
CA VAL A 76 12.52 -4.93 -9.39
C VAL A 76 11.09 -5.37 -9.71
N LEU A 77 10.29 -4.49 -10.31
CA LEU A 77 8.97 -4.84 -10.81
C LEU A 77 9.09 -5.36 -12.25
N GLY A 78 8.65 -6.60 -12.47
CA GLY A 78 8.79 -7.27 -13.76
C GLY A 78 8.07 -6.57 -14.94
N LYS A 79 7.10 -5.70 -14.68
CA LYS A 79 6.38 -4.90 -15.68
C LYS A 79 6.34 -3.43 -15.28
N PRO A 80 7.14 -2.55 -15.90
CA PRO A 80 7.16 -1.12 -15.59
C PRO A 80 5.81 -0.42 -15.81
N GLU A 81 4.95 -0.95 -16.68
CA GLU A 81 3.62 -0.42 -16.97
C GLU A 81 2.73 -0.43 -15.72
N LEU A 82 2.88 -1.42 -14.85
CA LEU A 82 2.08 -1.55 -13.62
C LEU A 82 2.30 -0.37 -12.66
N LEU A 83 3.52 0.17 -12.61
CA LEU A 83 3.81 1.38 -11.85
C LEU A 83 3.16 2.60 -12.50
N LYS A 84 3.32 2.75 -13.82
CA LYS A 84 2.83 3.91 -14.58
C LYS A 84 1.30 4.01 -14.52
N GLU A 85 0.61 2.89 -14.69
CA GLU A 85 -0.86 2.82 -14.62
C GLU A 85 -1.40 3.20 -13.25
N ARG A 86 -0.64 2.94 -12.19
CA ARG A 86 -1.09 3.13 -10.80
C ARG A 86 -0.57 4.41 -10.16
N THR A 87 0.37 5.12 -10.76
CA THR A 87 0.98 6.31 -10.17
C THR A 87 0.21 7.57 -10.57
N THR A 88 -0.13 8.41 -9.60
CA THR A 88 -0.77 9.71 -9.86
C THR A 88 0.28 10.74 -10.28
N LYS A 89 -0.15 11.84 -10.92
CA LYS A 89 0.76 12.95 -11.28
C LYS A 89 1.51 13.52 -10.07
N GLU A 90 0.89 13.48 -8.89
CA GLU A 90 1.48 13.94 -7.65
C GLU A 90 2.38 12.90 -6.95
N LYS A 91 2.67 11.76 -7.58
CA LYS A 91 3.41 10.65 -6.97
C LYS A 91 2.68 9.96 -5.80
N GLY A 92 1.35 10.04 -5.78
CA GLY A 92 0.49 9.12 -5.04
C GLY A 92 0.22 7.84 -5.86
N PHE A 93 -0.77 7.07 -5.45
CA PHE A 93 -1.20 5.90 -6.22
C PHE A 93 -2.72 5.75 -6.30
N ILE A 94 -3.19 5.10 -7.36
CA ILE A 94 -4.59 4.75 -7.56
C ILE A 94 -4.79 3.25 -7.37
N GLU A 95 -5.94 2.88 -6.81
CA GLU A 95 -6.40 1.50 -6.79
C GLU A 95 -7.87 1.45 -7.17
N TYR A 96 -8.26 0.42 -7.90
CA TYR A 96 -9.66 0.14 -8.25
C TYR A 96 -10.01 -1.29 -7.82
N PRO A 97 -11.29 -1.61 -7.62
CA PRO A 97 -11.69 -2.95 -7.19
C PRO A 97 -11.21 -4.01 -8.18
N GLN A 98 -10.54 -5.04 -7.65
CA GLN A 98 -10.06 -6.19 -8.41
C GLN A 98 -11.02 -7.36 -8.26
N TYR A 99 -11.21 -8.11 -9.34
CA TYR A 99 -12.01 -9.32 -9.36
C TYR A 99 -11.21 -10.43 -10.01
N THR A 100 -11.38 -11.65 -9.51
CA THR A 100 -10.80 -12.86 -10.08
C THR A 100 -11.87 -13.94 -10.18
N ARG A 101 -11.54 -15.06 -10.81
CA ARG A 101 -12.44 -16.20 -10.92
C ARG A 101 -12.83 -16.72 -9.53
N PRO A 102 -14.06 -17.24 -9.36
CA PRO A 102 -15.13 -17.41 -10.35
C PRO A 102 -16.01 -16.15 -10.58
N GLU A 103 -16.74 -16.06 -11.70
CA GLU A 103 -17.69 -14.94 -11.98
C GLU A 103 -18.78 -14.84 -10.90
N LEU A 104 -19.36 -15.99 -10.54
CA LEU A 104 -20.42 -16.12 -9.54
C LEU A 104 -19.85 -16.80 -8.31
N PHE A 105 -19.75 -16.04 -7.22
CA PHE A 105 -19.32 -16.53 -5.92
C PHE A 105 -20.55 -16.82 -5.05
N ASP A 106 -20.92 -18.10 -4.95
CA ASP A 106 -22.04 -18.54 -4.09
C ASP A 106 -21.56 -18.73 -2.65
N ILE A 107 -21.91 -17.79 -1.79
CA ILE A 107 -21.47 -17.79 -0.38
C ILE A 107 -22.13 -18.89 0.45
N ARG A 108 -23.27 -19.44 -0.01
CA ARG A 108 -24.01 -20.47 0.73
C ARG A 108 -23.20 -21.75 0.85
N LYS A 109 -22.33 -22.03 -0.12
CA LYS A 109 -21.44 -23.20 -0.11
C LYS A 109 -20.47 -23.20 1.08
N TYR A 110 -20.21 -22.04 1.68
CA TYR A 110 -19.22 -21.88 2.74
C TYR A 110 -19.84 -21.59 4.13
N ILE A 111 -21.16 -21.40 4.21
CA ILE A 111 -21.85 -21.10 5.47
C ILE A 111 -22.63 -22.33 5.94
N LYS A 112 -22.09 -23.01 6.96
CA LYS A 112 -22.69 -24.23 7.54
C LYS A 112 -24.07 -23.99 8.18
N ASN A 113 -24.25 -22.85 8.87
CA ASN A 113 -25.53 -22.48 9.47
C ASN A 113 -26.02 -21.15 8.91
N TRP A 114 -26.88 -21.21 7.89
CA TRP A 114 -27.43 -20.02 7.25
C TRP A 114 -28.30 -19.16 8.20
N ARG A 115 -28.90 -19.78 9.23
CA ARG A 115 -29.66 -19.04 10.26
C ARG A 115 -28.76 -18.16 11.12
N ALA A 116 -27.48 -18.48 11.27
CA ALA A 116 -26.50 -17.63 11.95
C ALA A 116 -25.79 -16.62 11.02
N CYS A 117 -26.14 -16.60 9.73
CA CYS A 117 -25.49 -15.71 8.75
C CYS A 117 -25.73 -14.23 9.07
N PRO A 118 -24.67 -13.38 9.13
CA PRO A 118 -24.80 -11.95 9.33
C PRO A 118 -25.77 -11.29 8.33
N PRO A 119 -26.55 -10.28 8.74
CA PRO A 119 -27.55 -9.63 7.88
C PRO A 119 -26.99 -9.12 6.55
N LYS A 120 -25.75 -8.60 6.55
CA LYS A 120 -25.07 -8.11 5.34
C LYS A 120 -24.93 -9.17 4.24
N PHE A 121 -24.80 -10.43 4.62
CA PHE A 121 -24.61 -11.56 3.71
C PHE A 121 -25.94 -12.23 3.33
N ARG A 122 -27.03 -11.96 4.06
CA ARG A 122 -28.37 -12.46 3.69
C ARG A 122 -28.95 -11.76 2.46
N LYS A 123 -28.54 -10.51 2.18
CA LYS A 123 -29.04 -9.70 1.06
C LYS A 123 -28.66 -10.23 -0.32
N ALA A 124 -27.49 -10.87 -0.44
CA ALA A 124 -26.99 -11.41 -1.71
C ALA A 124 -26.31 -12.76 -1.48
N LYS A 125 -27.03 -13.83 -1.84
CA LYS A 125 -26.56 -15.23 -1.76
C LYS A 125 -25.46 -15.54 -2.79
N ILE A 126 -25.45 -14.81 -3.90
CA ILE A 126 -24.49 -14.96 -4.99
C ILE A 126 -23.87 -13.59 -5.25
N TRP A 127 -22.56 -13.48 -5.16
CA TRP A 127 -21.83 -12.26 -5.52
C TRP A 127 -21.29 -12.39 -6.93
N ARG A 128 -21.47 -11.33 -7.72
CA ARG A 128 -21.20 -11.36 -9.15
C ARG A 128 -20.15 -10.33 -9.53
N VAL A 129 -19.21 -10.74 -10.38
CA VAL A 129 -18.28 -9.82 -11.04
C VAL A 129 -19.04 -8.87 -11.98
N PRO A 130 -18.79 -7.55 -11.95
CA PRO A 130 -19.44 -6.60 -12.85
C PRO A 130 -19.37 -7.03 -14.31
N LYS A 131 -20.52 -7.06 -15.01
CA LYS A 131 -20.63 -7.55 -16.41
C LYS A 131 -19.61 -6.91 -17.35
N VAL A 132 -19.32 -5.62 -17.15
CA VAL A 132 -18.34 -4.88 -17.98
C VAL A 132 -16.94 -5.48 -17.91
N LEU A 133 -16.53 -6.04 -16.77
CA LEU A 133 -15.22 -6.67 -16.58
C LEU A 133 -15.09 -8.02 -17.29
N ILE A 134 -16.22 -8.62 -17.68
CA ILE A 134 -16.32 -9.90 -18.38
C ILE A 134 -16.60 -9.69 -19.88
N SER A 135 -16.92 -8.45 -20.27
CA SER A 135 -17.32 -8.13 -21.64
C SER A 135 -16.20 -8.24 -22.69
N GLY A 136 -14.94 -8.37 -22.27
CA GLY A 136 -13.77 -8.31 -23.15
C GLY A 136 -13.51 -6.93 -23.78
N HIS A 137 -14.37 -5.93 -23.53
CA HIS A 137 -14.30 -4.63 -24.18
C HIS A 137 -13.35 -3.69 -23.43
N HIS A 138 -12.06 -3.68 -23.80
CA HIS A 138 -10.99 -2.94 -23.12
C HIS A 138 -11.33 -1.49 -22.78
N LYS A 139 -11.85 -0.70 -23.74
CA LYS A 139 -12.22 0.70 -23.51
C LYS A 139 -13.28 0.87 -22.40
N LYS A 140 -14.33 0.05 -22.39
CA LYS A 140 -15.38 0.09 -21.36
C LYS A 140 -14.85 -0.35 -19.99
N ILE A 141 -13.91 -1.29 -19.97
CA ILE A 141 -13.24 -1.73 -18.74
C ILE A 141 -12.39 -0.61 -18.16
N GLU A 142 -11.62 0.08 -18.99
CA GLU A 142 -10.80 1.21 -18.56
C GLU A 142 -11.65 2.37 -18.03
N GLU A 143 -12.73 2.73 -18.74
CA GLU A 143 -13.71 3.73 -18.27
C GLU A 143 -14.33 3.33 -16.92
N TRP A 144 -14.67 2.05 -16.77
CA TRP A 144 -15.19 1.53 -15.50
C TRP A 144 -14.14 1.63 -14.38
N ARG A 145 -12.89 1.24 -14.64
CA ARG A 145 -11.78 1.34 -13.66
C ARG A 145 -11.56 2.79 -13.24
N ARG A 146 -11.51 3.73 -14.19
CA ARG A 146 -11.37 5.16 -13.90
C ARG A 146 -12.52 5.72 -13.05
N LYS A 147 -13.75 5.24 -13.27
CA LYS A 147 -14.92 5.66 -12.49
C LYS A 147 -14.90 5.10 -11.05
N HIS A 148 -14.32 3.93 -10.85
CA HIS A 148 -14.30 3.23 -9.55
C HIS A 148 -12.95 3.28 -8.85
N GLN A 149 -11.99 4.04 -9.37
CA GLN A 149 -10.69 4.20 -8.74
C GLN A 149 -10.80 5.07 -7.50
N LYS A 150 -9.97 4.76 -6.50
CA LYS A 150 -9.71 5.59 -5.34
C LYS A 150 -8.29 6.11 -5.45
N ILE A 151 -8.15 7.43 -5.38
CA ILE A 151 -6.84 8.07 -5.24
C ILE A 151 -6.40 7.92 -3.79
N ILE A 152 -5.22 7.35 -3.61
CA ILE A 152 -4.57 7.19 -2.31
C ILE A 152 -3.37 8.14 -2.33
N GLU A 153 -3.65 9.36 -1.94
CA GLU A 153 -2.67 10.42 -1.74
C GLU A 153 -2.57 10.69 -0.23
N LYS A 154 -1.36 10.57 0.29
CA LYS A 154 -0.95 11.02 1.63
C LYS A 154 0.39 11.72 1.49
#